data_AF-A0A059WXC9-F1
#
_entry.id   AF-A0A059WXC9-F1
#
_cell.length_a   1.000
_cell.length_b   1.000
_cell.length_c   1.000
_cell.angle_alpha   90.00
_cell.angle_beta   90.00
_cell.angle_gamma   90.00
#
_symmetry.space_group_name_H-M   'P 1'
#
loop_
_entity.id
_entity.type
_entity.pdbx_description
1 polymer ?
#
loop_
_entity_poly.entity_id
_entity_poly.type
_entity_poly.pdbx_seq_one_letter_code
_entity_poly.pdbx_strand_id
1 'polypeptide(L)'
;DANDVINPKTGKIGGAIFGNAPCFGSVWGTNYFRQLTNFLAQTGLDLLEQDGPYPGDICASTNHPGHRGEADSQWVNWRMSADLYTWCRERGIYVNQPDYYFLAGGNKTAMGYREDNWSLPRAQQLIHARQNIFDGTWTKPQTAGWMFVPLTEYQGGGVAATLEPLSEHLPQYESHLANTLGAGVQACWRGPRLYDTEETKALVKRWVDWFKHYRDILESDIIHCRRADGRDIDYLLHVNPRLKHRALVMIHNPLPYDVERGVMLPLYYSGLSDFALIREQERDLKPYAL
;
A
#
# COMPACT_ATOMS: atom_id res chain seq x y z
N ASP A 1 1.33 -15.28 -31.00
CA ASP A 1 2.64 -14.97 -31.62
C ASP A 1 2.83 -13.48 -31.90
N ALA A 2 1.92 -12.81 -32.63
CA ALA A 2 2.11 -11.41 -33.04
C ALA A 2 2.23 -10.40 -31.87
N ASN A 3 1.60 -10.70 -30.73
CA ASN A 3 1.54 -9.79 -29.58
C ASN A 3 2.19 -10.38 -28.32
N ASP A 4 2.08 -11.68 -28.12
CA ASP A 4 2.54 -12.35 -26.91
C ASP A 4 4.05 -12.58 -26.89
N VAL A 5 4.61 -12.58 -25.70
CA VAL A 5 5.98 -13.02 -25.44
C VAL A 5 6.21 -14.41 -26.05
N ILE A 6 7.32 -14.55 -26.77
CA ILE A 6 7.81 -15.83 -27.27
C ILE A 6 8.84 -16.39 -26.29
N ASN A 7 8.56 -17.56 -25.75
CA ASN A 7 9.43 -18.20 -24.78
C ASN A 7 10.76 -18.62 -25.43
N PRO A 8 11.91 -18.18 -24.90
CA PRO A 8 13.22 -18.52 -25.47
C PRO A 8 13.51 -20.02 -25.58
N LYS A 9 12.97 -20.83 -24.66
CA LYS A 9 13.24 -22.27 -24.61
C LYS A 9 12.41 -23.06 -25.61
N THR A 10 11.19 -22.61 -25.91
CA THR A 10 10.24 -23.38 -26.75
C THR A 10 10.04 -22.77 -28.13
N GLY A 11 10.42 -21.50 -28.34
CA GLY A 11 10.16 -20.75 -29.56
C GLY A 11 8.67 -20.50 -29.82
N LYS A 12 7.83 -20.69 -28.80
CA LYS A 12 6.35 -20.55 -28.89
C LYS A 12 5.85 -19.61 -27.79
N ILE A 13 4.61 -19.16 -27.94
CA ILE A 13 3.89 -18.51 -26.83
C ILE A 13 3.73 -19.47 -25.65
N GLY A 14 3.56 -18.88 -24.45
CA GLY A 14 3.33 -19.62 -23.21
C GLY A 14 4.60 -19.84 -22.38
N GLY A 15 4.42 -20.22 -21.11
CA GLY A 15 5.53 -20.37 -20.17
C GLY A 15 6.13 -19.04 -19.72
N ALA A 16 5.39 -17.94 -19.89
CA ALA A 16 5.59 -16.69 -19.17
C ALA A 16 5.28 -16.89 -17.68
N ILE A 17 5.65 -15.92 -16.83
CA ILE A 17 5.44 -15.97 -15.37
C ILE A 17 3.97 -16.27 -15.03
N PHE A 18 3.03 -15.69 -15.79
CA PHE A 18 1.58 -15.89 -15.62
C PHE A 18 0.96 -16.72 -16.75
N GLY A 19 1.72 -17.66 -17.31
CA GLY A 19 1.28 -18.51 -18.41
C GLY A 19 1.47 -17.83 -19.76
N ASN A 20 0.58 -16.90 -20.13
CA ASN A 20 0.70 -16.10 -21.34
C ASN A 20 0.74 -14.61 -20.98
N ALA A 21 1.65 -13.86 -21.59
CA ALA A 21 1.78 -12.42 -21.36
C ALA A 21 2.00 -11.69 -22.69
N PRO A 22 1.35 -10.53 -22.90
CA PRO A 22 1.65 -9.68 -24.04
C PRO A 22 3.06 -9.08 -23.89
N CYS A 23 3.81 -9.01 -24.98
CA CYS A 23 5.07 -8.28 -25.02
C CYS A 23 4.78 -6.78 -25.20
N PHE A 24 5.30 -5.92 -24.33
CA PHE A 24 5.13 -4.46 -24.50
C PHE A 24 5.82 -3.93 -25.75
N GLY A 25 6.96 -4.53 -26.14
CA GLY A 25 7.60 -4.23 -27.42
C GLY A 25 6.83 -4.71 -28.67
N SER A 26 5.68 -5.39 -28.53
CA SER A 26 4.85 -5.76 -29.67
C SER A 26 4.07 -4.57 -30.26
N VAL A 27 3.42 -4.78 -31.41
CA VAL A 27 2.50 -3.80 -32.00
C VAL A 27 1.34 -3.51 -31.04
N TRP A 28 0.81 -4.52 -30.36
CA TRP A 28 -0.24 -4.31 -29.35
C TRP A 28 0.25 -3.43 -28.21
N GLY A 29 1.43 -3.73 -27.64
CA GLY A 29 1.96 -3.01 -26.49
C GLY A 29 2.22 -1.53 -26.82
N THR A 30 2.91 -1.25 -27.91
CA THR A 30 3.14 0.13 -28.37
C THR A 30 1.83 0.91 -28.63
N ASN A 31 0.80 0.24 -29.17
CA ASN A 31 -0.52 0.85 -29.34
C ASN A 31 -1.28 1.05 -28.02
N TYR A 32 -1.11 0.14 -27.05
CA TYR A 32 -1.68 0.27 -25.71
C TYR A 32 -1.14 1.51 -24.99
N PHE A 33 0.19 1.69 -24.94
CA PHE A 33 0.80 2.87 -24.30
C PHE A 33 0.35 4.18 -24.96
N ARG A 34 0.28 4.22 -26.30
CA ARG A 34 -0.21 5.40 -27.02
C ARG A 34 -1.66 5.73 -26.68
N GLN A 35 -2.53 4.73 -26.66
CA GLN A 35 -3.93 4.91 -26.29
C GLN A 35 -4.07 5.35 -24.84
N LEU A 36 -3.31 4.75 -23.92
CA LEU A 36 -3.32 5.10 -22.50
C LEU A 36 -2.89 6.55 -22.27
N THR A 37 -1.76 6.97 -22.84
CA THR A 37 -1.30 8.37 -22.72
C THR A 37 -2.27 9.36 -23.35
N ASN A 38 -2.86 9.04 -24.51
CA ASN A 38 -3.90 9.87 -25.11
C ASN A 38 -5.15 9.95 -24.23
N PHE A 39 -5.62 8.82 -23.69
CA PHE A 39 -6.76 8.79 -22.78
C PHE A 39 -6.53 9.66 -21.55
N LEU A 40 -5.39 9.52 -20.88
CA LEU A 40 -5.04 10.34 -19.72
C LEU A 40 -4.95 11.83 -20.07
N ALA A 41 -4.33 12.17 -21.21
CA ALA A 41 -4.20 13.56 -21.66
C ALA A 41 -5.56 14.22 -21.99
N GLN A 42 -6.54 13.44 -22.47
CA GLN A 42 -7.84 13.97 -22.91
C GLN A 42 -8.89 14.01 -21.80
N THR A 43 -8.72 13.21 -20.74
CA THR A 43 -9.75 13.05 -19.70
C THR A 43 -9.53 13.92 -18.47
N GLY A 44 -8.29 14.37 -18.23
CA GLY A 44 -7.93 15.09 -17.01
C GLY A 44 -7.86 14.20 -15.77
N LEU A 45 -7.88 12.87 -15.92
CA LEU A 45 -7.61 11.93 -14.83
C LEU A 45 -6.18 12.12 -14.32
N ASP A 46 -6.06 12.19 -13.01
CA ASP A 46 -4.83 12.50 -12.27
C ASP A 46 -4.26 11.30 -11.52
N LEU A 47 -4.80 10.10 -11.74
CA LEU A 47 -4.32 8.84 -11.18
C LEU A 47 -4.32 7.72 -12.22
N LEU A 48 -3.19 6.99 -12.27
CA LEU A 48 -3.04 5.74 -12.99
C LEU A 48 -2.83 4.60 -11.99
N GLU A 49 -3.81 3.71 -11.88
CA GLU A 49 -3.69 2.43 -11.20
C GLU A 49 -3.21 1.38 -12.22
N GLN A 50 -1.95 0.97 -12.13
CA GLN A 50 -1.39 -0.04 -13.03
C GLN A 50 -0.97 -1.29 -12.25
N ASP A 51 -1.82 -2.31 -12.32
CA ASP A 51 -1.69 -3.61 -11.67
C ASP A 51 -0.50 -4.46 -12.18
N GLY A 52 0.14 -4.04 -13.28
CA GLY A 52 1.27 -4.78 -13.82
C GLY A 52 1.93 -4.11 -15.01
N PRO A 53 2.96 -3.28 -14.79
CA PRO A 53 4.03 -3.24 -15.77
C PRO A 53 4.68 -4.64 -15.70
N TYR A 54 4.53 -5.53 -16.67
CA TYR A 54 5.17 -6.85 -16.59
C TYR A 54 6.43 -6.89 -17.47
N PRO A 55 7.53 -6.19 -17.11
CA PRO A 55 8.77 -6.23 -17.88
C PRO A 55 9.59 -7.51 -17.61
N GLY A 56 9.09 -8.43 -16.80
CA GLY A 56 9.85 -9.60 -16.33
C GLY A 56 9.96 -10.73 -17.33
N ASP A 57 9.02 -10.87 -18.27
CA ASP A 57 9.07 -11.97 -19.23
C ASP A 57 10.06 -11.68 -20.37
N ILE A 58 10.96 -12.64 -20.60
CA ILE A 58 11.93 -12.59 -21.70
C ILE A 58 11.21 -13.02 -22.98
N CYS A 59 11.30 -12.19 -24.04
CA CYS A 59 10.70 -12.44 -25.33
C CYS A 59 11.77 -12.69 -26.38
N ALA A 60 11.82 -13.90 -26.93
CA ALA A 60 12.72 -14.28 -28.02
C ALA A 60 12.21 -13.88 -29.42
N SER A 61 11.09 -13.15 -29.51
CA SER A 61 10.55 -12.70 -30.80
C SER A 61 11.52 -11.74 -31.49
N THR A 62 11.86 -12.02 -32.74
CA THR A 62 12.58 -11.08 -33.62
C THR A 62 11.62 -10.28 -34.51
N ASN A 63 10.31 -10.53 -34.40
CA ASN A 63 9.27 -9.90 -35.21
C ASN A 63 8.54 -8.77 -34.47
N HIS A 64 8.78 -8.59 -33.17
CA HIS A 64 8.19 -7.50 -32.39
C HIS A 64 8.97 -6.20 -32.64
N PRO A 65 8.31 -5.08 -32.97
CA PRO A 65 9.01 -3.88 -33.44
C PRO A 65 9.79 -3.13 -32.34
N GLY A 66 9.47 -3.34 -31.07
CA GLY A 66 10.06 -2.60 -29.95
C GLY A 66 11.43 -3.10 -29.51
N HIS A 67 11.78 -4.35 -29.82
CA HIS A 67 13.05 -4.97 -29.40
C HIS A 67 13.63 -5.84 -30.53
N ARG A 68 14.92 -6.14 -30.49
CA ARG A 68 15.64 -6.90 -31.54
C ARG A 68 15.53 -8.40 -31.36
N GLY A 69 15.34 -8.86 -30.12
CA GLY A 69 15.19 -10.28 -29.80
C GLY A 69 15.25 -10.51 -28.29
N GLU A 70 15.69 -11.69 -27.90
CA GLU A 70 15.79 -12.11 -26.50
C GLU A 70 16.67 -11.19 -25.65
N ALA A 71 17.81 -10.75 -26.20
CA ALA A 71 18.85 -10.07 -25.45
C ALA A 71 18.46 -8.66 -24.96
N ASP A 72 17.49 -8.00 -25.60
CA ASP A 72 17.05 -6.65 -25.26
C ASP A 72 15.58 -6.55 -24.84
N SER A 73 14.80 -7.63 -24.94
CA SER A 73 13.35 -7.59 -24.72
C SER A 73 12.95 -7.09 -23.33
N GLN A 74 13.58 -7.59 -22.27
CA GLN A 74 13.27 -7.19 -20.89
C GLN A 74 13.61 -5.73 -20.66
N TRP A 75 14.77 -5.28 -21.16
CA TRP A 75 15.19 -3.89 -21.01
C TRP A 75 14.23 -2.94 -21.73
N VAL A 76 13.81 -3.28 -22.95
CA VAL A 76 12.82 -2.49 -23.70
C VAL A 76 11.49 -2.46 -22.95
N ASN A 77 10.98 -3.60 -22.52
CA ASN A 77 9.70 -3.68 -21.80
C ASN A 77 9.75 -2.84 -20.51
N TRP A 78 10.84 -2.93 -19.75
CA TRP A 78 11.06 -2.10 -18.56
C TRP A 78 11.12 -0.61 -18.90
N ARG A 79 11.87 -0.24 -19.95
CA ARG A 79 12.01 1.15 -20.40
C ARG A 79 10.66 1.74 -20.77
N MET A 80 9.81 1.01 -21.47
CA MET A 80 8.46 1.47 -21.83
C MET A 80 7.60 1.80 -20.60
N SER A 81 7.65 0.97 -19.55
CA SER A 81 6.96 1.27 -18.29
C SER A 81 7.58 2.47 -17.58
N ALA A 82 8.90 2.56 -17.50
CA ALA A 82 9.61 3.69 -16.90
C ALA A 82 9.29 5.02 -17.62
N ASP A 83 9.21 5.00 -18.95
CA ASP A 83 8.89 6.18 -19.76
C ASP A 83 7.44 6.61 -19.55
N LEU A 84 6.49 5.66 -19.46
CA LEU A 84 5.09 5.98 -19.12
C LEU A 84 4.99 6.65 -17.74
N TYR A 85 5.66 6.09 -16.73
CA TYR A 85 5.61 6.63 -15.37
C TYR A 85 6.29 7.99 -15.25
N THR A 86 7.41 8.17 -15.95
CA THR A 86 8.05 9.48 -16.07
C THR A 86 7.09 10.49 -16.73
N TRP A 87 6.46 10.10 -17.84
CA TRP A 87 5.48 10.93 -18.55
C TRP A 87 4.28 11.33 -17.67
N CYS A 88 3.76 10.38 -16.87
CA CYS A 88 2.71 10.63 -15.89
C CYS A 88 3.17 11.64 -14.84
N ARG A 89 4.36 11.42 -14.28
CA ARG A 89 4.93 12.26 -13.22
C ARG A 89 5.16 13.70 -13.67
N GLU A 90 5.65 13.91 -14.88
CA GLU A 90 5.80 15.24 -15.51
C GLU A 90 4.47 16.01 -15.61
N ARG A 91 3.34 15.30 -15.65
CA ARG A 91 2.00 15.86 -15.81
C ARG A 91 1.20 15.89 -14.51
N GLY A 92 1.83 15.55 -13.39
CA GLY A 92 1.15 15.48 -12.09
C GLY A 92 0.18 14.31 -11.97
N ILE A 93 0.23 13.33 -12.87
CA ILE A 93 -0.58 12.11 -12.78
C ILE A 93 0.12 11.16 -11.80
N TYR A 94 -0.58 10.81 -10.73
CA TYR A 94 -0.11 9.93 -9.68
C TYR A 94 -0.14 8.47 -10.13
N VAL A 95 0.96 7.75 -9.95
CA VAL A 95 1.09 6.35 -10.37
C VAL A 95 1.08 5.43 -9.15
N ASN A 96 0.13 4.49 -9.15
CA ASN A 96 0.10 3.38 -8.22
C ASN A 96 0.40 2.08 -8.98
N GLN A 97 1.41 1.34 -8.55
CA GLN A 97 1.82 0.08 -9.18
C GLN A 97 2.48 -0.87 -8.16
N PRO A 98 2.40 -2.20 -8.36
CA PRO A 98 2.94 -3.16 -7.38
C PRO A 98 4.47 -3.24 -7.35
N ASP A 99 5.15 -2.75 -8.40
CA ASP A 99 6.61 -2.80 -8.53
C ASP A 99 7.34 -1.52 -8.10
N TYR A 100 8.63 -1.65 -7.81
CA TYR A 100 9.48 -0.58 -7.31
C TYR A 100 9.99 0.35 -8.44
N TYR A 101 9.16 1.32 -8.83
CA TYR A 101 9.45 2.31 -9.87
C TYR A 101 9.68 3.74 -9.35
N PHE A 102 10.01 3.92 -8.07
CA PHE A 102 10.17 5.26 -7.48
C PHE A 102 11.20 6.15 -8.18
N LEU A 103 12.27 5.54 -8.73
CA LEU A 103 13.30 6.26 -9.50
C LEU A 103 12.94 6.47 -10.98
N ALA A 104 11.76 6.03 -11.39
CA ALA A 104 11.26 6.05 -12.76
C ALA A 104 9.85 6.65 -12.85
N GLY A 105 9.45 7.47 -11.88
CA GLY A 105 8.16 8.18 -11.88
C GLY A 105 7.03 7.52 -11.09
N GLY A 106 7.22 6.30 -10.58
CA GLY A 106 6.26 5.65 -9.69
C GLY A 106 6.08 6.42 -8.38
N ASN A 107 4.84 6.50 -7.87
CA ASN A 107 4.54 7.26 -6.65
C ASN A 107 4.22 6.40 -5.45
N LYS A 108 3.62 5.24 -5.68
CA LYS A 108 3.13 4.38 -4.61
C LYS A 108 3.24 2.92 -5.01
N THR A 109 3.57 2.09 -4.02
CA THR A 109 3.59 0.63 -4.17
C THR A 109 3.12 -0.03 -2.88
N ALA A 110 2.93 -1.35 -2.90
CA ALA A 110 2.40 -2.07 -1.74
C ALA A 110 3.36 -2.01 -0.54
N MET A 111 2.82 -1.97 0.66
CA MET A 111 3.59 -2.13 1.90
C MET A 111 4.21 -3.52 2.00
N GLY A 112 3.44 -4.54 1.61
CA GLY A 112 3.90 -5.90 1.29
C GLY A 112 2.86 -6.55 0.36
N TYR A 113 3.33 -7.38 -0.58
CA TYR A 113 2.49 -7.87 -1.68
C TYR A 113 2.55 -9.39 -1.80
N ARG A 114 1.49 -10.05 -1.32
CA ARG A 114 1.21 -11.47 -1.57
C ARG A 114 -0.30 -11.65 -1.52
N GLU A 115 -0.91 -11.85 -2.68
CA GLU A 115 -2.36 -11.76 -2.84
C GLU A 115 -3.12 -12.78 -2.00
N ASP A 116 -2.60 -14.00 -1.89
CA ASP A 116 -3.19 -15.07 -1.07
C ASP A 116 -3.36 -14.65 0.40
N ASN A 117 -2.54 -13.72 0.91
CA ASN A 117 -2.64 -13.26 2.30
C ASN A 117 -3.93 -12.48 2.57
N TRP A 118 -4.64 -12.03 1.53
CA TRP A 118 -5.94 -11.37 1.67
C TRP A 118 -7.10 -12.36 1.82
N SER A 119 -6.84 -13.67 1.66
CA SER A 119 -7.77 -14.75 1.99
C SER A 119 -7.66 -15.25 3.44
N LEU A 120 -6.74 -14.69 4.24
CA LEU A 120 -6.58 -15.05 5.65
C LEU A 120 -7.85 -14.69 6.45
N PRO A 121 -8.14 -15.38 7.57
CA PRO A 121 -9.20 -14.97 8.48
C PRO A 121 -9.04 -13.52 8.96
N ARG A 122 -10.13 -12.78 9.18
CA ARG A 122 -10.14 -11.35 9.56
C ARG A 122 -9.10 -11.00 10.64
N ALA A 123 -9.04 -11.77 11.73
CA ALA A 123 -8.09 -11.52 12.81
C ALA A 123 -6.61 -11.59 12.35
N GLN A 124 -6.29 -12.54 11.46
CA GLN A 124 -4.94 -12.67 10.89
C GLN A 124 -4.65 -11.57 9.88
N GLN A 125 -5.63 -11.12 9.10
CA GLN A 125 -5.47 -9.97 8.21
C GLN A 125 -5.03 -8.71 8.98
N LEU A 126 -5.60 -8.47 10.19
CA LEU A 126 -5.23 -7.33 11.03
C LEU A 126 -3.77 -7.38 11.49
N ILE A 127 -3.29 -8.55 11.93
CA ILE A 127 -1.88 -8.73 12.35
C ILE A 127 -0.96 -8.59 11.13
N HIS A 128 -1.29 -9.30 10.05
CA HIS A 128 -0.51 -9.30 8.83
C HIS A 128 -0.41 -7.90 8.19
N ALA A 129 -1.50 -7.11 8.23
CA ALA A 129 -1.48 -5.74 7.77
C ALA A 129 -0.48 -4.88 8.54
N ARG A 130 -0.46 -4.98 9.89
CA ARG A 130 0.51 -4.24 10.71
C ARG A 130 1.95 -4.72 10.50
N GLN A 131 2.15 -6.01 10.24
CA GLN A 131 3.46 -6.54 9.85
C GLN A 131 3.95 -5.95 8.53
N ASN A 132 3.11 -5.95 7.49
CA ASN A 132 3.45 -5.34 6.20
C ASN A 132 3.72 -3.84 6.31
N ILE A 133 2.93 -3.12 7.10
CA ILE A 133 3.17 -1.69 7.36
C ILE A 133 4.51 -1.48 8.06
N PHE A 134 4.77 -2.23 9.14
CA PHE A 134 6.02 -2.16 9.90
C PHE A 134 7.22 -2.45 8.99
N ASP A 135 7.20 -3.55 8.25
CA ASP A 135 8.31 -3.98 7.39
C ASP A 135 8.46 -3.07 6.16
N GLY A 136 7.33 -2.71 5.56
CA GLY A 136 7.27 -1.87 4.36
C GLY A 136 7.83 -0.48 4.60
N THR A 137 7.61 0.09 5.78
CA THR A 137 8.07 1.44 6.16
C THR A 137 9.56 1.54 6.46
N TRP A 138 10.30 0.42 6.50
CA TRP A 138 11.77 0.44 6.53
C TRP A 138 12.40 0.83 5.19
N THR A 139 11.69 0.60 4.08
CA THR A 139 12.25 0.73 2.71
C THR A 139 11.62 1.85 1.90
N LYS A 140 10.57 2.48 2.42
CA LYS A 140 9.83 3.58 1.81
C LYS A 140 9.07 4.35 2.88
N PRO A 141 8.81 5.65 2.70
CA PRO A 141 7.92 6.38 3.59
C PRO A 141 6.49 5.82 3.50
N GLN A 142 5.73 5.94 4.58
CA GLN A 142 4.37 5.44 4.68
C GLN A 142 3.44 6.02 3.61
N THR A 143 3.69 7.28 3.23
CA THR A 143 2.93 8.02 2.21
C THR A 143 3.16 7.50 0.79
N ALA A 144 4.25 6.76 0.57
CA ALA A 144 4.59 6.08 -0.68
C ALA A 144 4.14 4.60 -0.68
N GLY A 145 3.42 4.16 0.36
CA GLY A 145 2.92 2.81 0.46
C GLY A 145 1.40 2.72 0.49
N TRP A 146 0.87 1.60 0.00
CA TRP A 146 -0.52 1.23 0.20
C TRP A 146 -0.66 -0.14 0.86
N MET A 147 -1.77 -0.35 1.58
CA MET A 147 -2.17 -1.64 2.13
C MET A 147 -3.50 -2.07 1.53
N PHE A 148 -3.59 -3.30 1.04
CA PHE A 148 -4.86 -3.87 0.60
C PHE A 148 -5.79 -4.09 1.79
N VAL A 149 -7.07 -3.78 1.62
CA VAL A 149 -8.11 -4.12 2.57
C VAL A 149 -9.28 -4.79 1.82
N PRO A 150 -9.38 -6.13 1.86
CA PRO A 150 -10.47 -6.84 1.23
C PRO A 150 -11.74 -6.68 2.05
N LEU A 151 -12.76 -6.02 1.49
CA LEU A 151 -14.08 -5.94 2.12
C LEU A 151 -14.94 -7.15 1.73
N THR A 152 -14.80 -7.63 0.50
CA THR A 152 -15.40 -8.87 0.00
C THR A 152 -14.38 -10.00 -0.08
N GLU A 153 -14.85 -11.24 -0.24
CA GLU A 153 -13.98 -12.38 -0.52
C GLU A 153 -13.04 -12.08 -1.71
N TYR A 154 -11.75 -12.41 -1.54
CA TYR A 154 -10.71 -12.17 -2.53
C TYR A 154 -9.76 -13.37 -2.58
N GLN A 155 -9.65 -14.03 -3.74
CA GLN A 155 -8.87 -15.27 -3.98
C GLN A 155 -9.25 -16.48 -3.09
N GLY A 156 -10.12 -16.32 -2.09
CA GLY A 156 -10.64 -17.39 -1.23
C GLY A 156 -10.88 -16.94 0.21
N GLY A 157 -10.96 -17.91 1.14
CA GLY A 157 -11.09 -17.66 2.58
C GLY A 157 -12.55 -17.56 3.09
N GLY A 158 -13.52 -17.41 2.18
CA GLY A 158 -14.95 -17.46 2.47
C GLY A 158 -15.39 -16.50 3.58
N VAL A 159 -16.41 -16.92 4.33
CA VAL A 159 -17.03 -16.13 5.41
C VAL A 159 -16.04 -15.73 6.50
N ALA A 160 -14.92 -16.44 6.70
CA ALA A 160 -13.93 -16.11 7.72
C ALA A 160 -13.02 -14.93 7.32
N ALA A 161 -12.85 -14.68 6.02
CA ALA A 161 -12.01 -13.62 5.46
C ALA A 161 -12.81 -12.37 5.07
N THR A 162 -14.09 -12.53 4.74
CA THR A 162 -14.97 -11.44 4.26
C THR A 162 -15.37 -10.47 5.36
N LEU A 163 -15.42 -9.16 5.08
CA LEU A 163 -15.92 -8.13 5.99
C LEU A 163 -17.36 -7.69 5.69
N GLU A 164 -17.85 -7.85 4.47
CA GLU A 164 -19.25 -7.56 4.13
C GLU A 164 -20.21 -8.62 4.70
N PRO A 165 -21.36 -8.22 5.27
CA PRO A 165 -21.79 -6.85 5.54
C PRO A 165 -20.95 -6.17 6.64
N LEU A 166 -20.48 -4.95 6.37
CA LEU A 166 -19.59 -4.20 7.27
C LEU A 166 -20.22 -4.02 8.67
N SER A 167 -21.55 -3.86 8.72
CA SER A 167 -22.30 -3.71 9.97
C SER A 167 -22.20 -4.92 10.91
N GLU A 168 -21.89 -6.11 10.39
CA GLU A 168 -21.74 -7.33 11.17
C GLU A 168 -20.32 -7.51 11.72
N HIS A 169 -19.37 -6.71 11.22
CA HIS A 169 -17.93 -6.84 11.49
C HIS A 169 -17.28 -5.50 11.86
N LEU A 170 -18.02 -4.59 12.51
CA LEU A 170 -17.55 -3.26 12.92
C LEU A 170 -16.18 -3.26 13.61
N PRO A 171 -15.91 -4.11 14.62
CA PRO A 171 -14.63 -4.07 15.33
C PRO A 171 -13.44 -4.38 14.40
N GLN A 172 -13.61 -5.32 13.47
CA GLN A 172 -12.58 -5.65 12.49
C GLN A 172 -12.44 -4.53 11.46
N TYR A 173 -13.56 -3.96 11.00
CA TYR A 173 -13.53 -2.84 10.04
C TYR A 173 -12.85 -1.59 10.63
N GLU A 174 -13.20 -1.24 11.87
CA GLU A 174 -12.52 -0.19 12.64
C GLU A 174 -11.02 -0.47 12.78
N SER A 175 -10.63 -1.72 13.04
CA SER A 175 -9.22 -2.08 13.17
C SER A 175 -8.45 -1.90 11.85
N HIS A 176 -9.07 -2.13 10.69
CA HIS A 176 -8.44 -1.84 9.39
C HIS A 176 -8.25 -0.32 9.18
N LEU A 177 -9.23 0.50 9.56
CA LEU A 177 -9.11 1.96 9.54
C LEU A 177 -7.98 2.42 10.47
N ALA A 178 -7.94 1.91 11.70
CA ALA A 178 -6.91 2.23 12.68
C ALA A 178 -5.50 1.83 12.22
N ASN A 179 -5.34 0.61 11.69
CA ASN A 179 -4.08 0.10 11.17
C ASN A 179 -3.52 0.99 10.05
N THR A 180 -4.37 1.40 9.10
CA THR A 180 -3.95 2.13 7.91
C THR A 180 -3.77 3.62 8.20
N LEU A 181 -4.83 4.30 8.63
CA LEU A 181 -4.79 5.74 8.91
C LEU A 181 -3.86 6.07 10.08
N GLY A 182 -3.84 5.24 11.13
CA GLY A 182 -2.92 5.41 12.27
C GLY A 182 -1.45 5.24 11.90
N ALA A 183 -1.14 4.55 10.82
CA ALA A 183 0.22 4.42 10.32
C ALA A 183 0.55 5.41 9.18
N GLY A 184 -0.36 6.30 8.81
CA GLY A 184 -0.19 7.20 7.66
C GLY A 184 -0.15 6.48 6.31
N VAL A 185 -0.70 5.27 6.24
CA VAL A 185 -0.69 4.41 5.06
C VAL A 185 -2.01 4.51 4.31
N GLN A 186 -1.93 4.59 2.99
CA GLN A 186 -3.14 4.60 2.15
C GLN A 186 -3.75 3.19 2.07
N ALA A 187 -5.04 3.08 2.32
CA ALA A 187 -5.76 1.83 2.13
C ALA A 187 -6.26 1.69 0.68
N CYS A 188 -6.04 0.53 0.07
CA CYS A 188 -6.71 0.10 -1.15
C CYS A 188 -7.93 -0.74 -0.76
N TRP A 189 -9.08 -0.08 -0.59
CA TRP A 189 -10.33 -0.72 -0.18
C TRP A 189 -10.93 -1.50 -1.36
N ARG A 190 -11.03 -2.84 -1.24
CA ARG A 190 -11.62 -3.68 -2.28
C ARG A 190 -13.00 -4.17 -1.86
N GLY A 191 -14.03 -3.47 -2.32
CA GLY A 191 -15.42 -3.83 -2.09
C GLY A 191 -16.38 -2.92 -2.84
N PRO A 192 -17.69 -3.17 -2.73
CA PRO A 192 -18.71 -2.39 -3.44
C PRO A 192 -18.96 -1.01 -2.82
N ARG A 193 -18.62 -0.81 -1.54
CA ARG A 193 -18.89 0.42 -0.77
C ARG A 193 -17.98 0.54 0.46
N LEU A 194 -17.90 1.75 1.01
CA LEU A 194 -17.17 2.03 2.25
C LEU A 194 -18.04 1.98 3.52
N TYR A 195 -19.36 1.94 3.37
CA TYR A 195 -20.31 1.84 4.48
C TYR A 195 -21.63 1.28 3.96
N ASP A 196 -22.33 0.57 4.81
CA ASP A 196 -23.61 -0.11 4.55
C ASP A 196 -24.76 0.35 5.44
N THR A 197 -24.45 1.07 6.51
CA THR A 197 -25.37 1.61 7.51
C THR A 197 -24.88 3.00 7.95
N GLU A 198 -25.73 3.76 8.65
CA GLU A 198 -25.29 5.03 9.23
C GLU A 198 -24.24 4.83 10.33
N GLU A 199 -24.22 3.66 11.00
CA GLU A 199 -23.21 3.32 12.00
C GLU A 199 -21.83 3.13 11.35
N THR A 200 -21.73 2.34 10.28
CA THR A 200 -20.46 2.13 9.56
C THR A 200 -19.98 3.41 8.88
N LYS A 201 -20.90 4.26 8.41
CA LYS A 201 -20.58 5.59 7.89
C LYS A 201 -20.04 6.53 8.97
N ALA A 202 -20.65 6.54 10.16
CA ALA A 202 -20.18 7.33 11.29
C ALA A 202 -18.77 6.89 11.75
N LEU A 203 -18.52 5.57 11.75
CA LEU A 203 -17.20 5.00 12.01
C LEU A 203 -16.15 5.49 11.00
N VAL A 204 -16.42 5.39 9.69
CA VAL A 204 -15.52 5.89 8.64
C VAL A 204 -15.27 7.39 8.81
N LYS A 205 -16.33 8.18 9.02
CA LYS A 205 -16.21 9.63 9.23
C LYS A 205 -15.31 9.95 10.41
N ARG A 206 -15.50 9.27 11.55
CA ARG A 206 -14.69 9.46 12.77
C ARG A 206 -13.20 9.27 12.49
N TRP A 207 -12.82 8.16 11.85
CA TRP A 207 -11.43 7.87 11.55
C TRP A 207 -10.82 8.80 10.49
N VAL A 208 -11.59 9.19 9.47
CA VAL A 208 -11.15 10.15 8.46
C VAL A 208 -10.95 11.54 9.07
N ASP A 209 -11.85 11.99 9.94
CA ASP A 209 -11.73 13.28 10.64
C ASP A 209 -10.52 13.27 11.59
N TRP A 210 -10.32 12.19 12.33
CA TRP A 210 -9.15 12.00 13.18
C TRP A 210 -7.85 12.03 12.38
N PHE A 211 -7.78 11.30 11.26
CA PHE A 211 -6.62 11.32 10.37
C PHE A 211 -6.34 12.72 9.84
N LYS A 212 -7.38 13.45 9.40
CA LYS A 212 -7.23 14.84 8.93
C LYS A 212 -6.73 15.77 10.02
N HIS A 213 -7.19 15.60 11.26
CA HIS A 213 -6.76 16.42 12.38
C HIS A 213 -5.27 16.20 12.72
N TYR A 214 -4.80 14.95 12.62
CA TYR A 214 -3.44 14.54 12.96
C TYR A 214 -2.52 14.30 11.75
N ARG A 215 -2.95 14.69 10.55
CA ARG A 215 -2.27 14.32 9.29
C ARG A 215 -0.79 14.68 9.31
N ASP A 216 -0.45 15.89 9.75
CA ASP A 216 0.92 16.38 9.71
C ASP A 216 1.89 15.45 10.45
N ILE A 217 1.50 14.91 11.61
CA ILE A 217 2.33 13.97 12.36
C ILE A 217 2.22 12.54 11.81
N LEU A 218 1.04 12.11 11.34
CA LEU A 218 0.85 10.76 10.78
C LEU A 218 1.58 10.55 9.43
N GLU A 219 1.84 11.63 8.70
CA GLU A 219 2.63 11.65 7.46
C GLU A 219 4.12 11.97 7.71
N SER A 220 4.56 12.00 8.98
CA SER A 220 5.97 12.24 9.38
C SER A 220 6.75 10.95 9.65
N ASP A 221 8.04 11.05 9.97
CA ASP A 221 8.91 9.88 10.17
C ASP A 221 8.39 8.93 11.26
N ILE A 222 8.56 7.63 11.02
CA ILE A 222 8.17 6.55 11.93
C ILE A 222 9.42 6.00 12.62
N ILE A 223 9.31 5.80 13.94
CA ILE A 223 10.18 4.93 14.72
C ILE A 223 9.47 3.59 14.91
N HIS A 224 10.13 2.55 14.42
CA HIS A 224 9.71 1.16 14.56
C HIS A 224 9.94 0.68 16.00
N CYS A 225 8.86 0.62 16.78
CA CYS A 225 8.94 0.13 18.16
C CYS A 225 8.78 -1.40 18.21
N ARG A 226 7.55 -1.92 18.34
CA ARG A 226 7.30 -3.37 18.41
C ARG A 226 6.49 -3.85 17.22
N ARG A 227 7.07 -4.73 16.42
CA ARG A 227 6.41 -5.40 15.28
C ARG A 227 5.29 -6.33 15.77
N ALA A 228 4.18 -6.37 15.04
CA ALA A 228 3.05 -7.23 15.36
C ALA A 228 3.40 -8.73 15.25
N ASP A 229 3.02 -9.51 16.25
CA ASP A 229 3.16 -10.97 16.29
C ASP A 229 1.91 -11.70 16.86
N GLY A 230 0.89 -10.93 17.27
CA GLY A 230 -0.34 -11.46 17.88
C GLY A 230 -0.20 -11.98 19.31
N ARG A 231 0.96 -11.81 19.96
CA ARG A 231 1.24 -12.36 21.30
C ARG A 231 1.28 -11.32 22.41
N ASP A 232 1.47 -10.05 22.06
CA ASP A 232 1.42 -8.92 22.99
C ASP A 232 1.11 -7.63 22.21
N ILE A 233 1.01 -6.49 22.91
CA ILE A 233 0.80 -5.18 22.28
C ILE A 233 1.83 -4.88 21.20
N ASP A 234 1.43 -4.28 20.10
CA ASP A 234 2.34 -3.84 19.04
C ASP A 234 2.09 -2.37 18.70
N TYR A 235 3.13 -1.65 18.29
CA TYR A 235 3.04 -0.20 18.15
C TYR A 235 4.12 0.42 17.28
N LEU A 236 3.75 1.56 16.69
CA LEU A 236 4.61 2.47 15.93
C LEU A 236 4.55 3.87 16.56
N LEU A 237 5.64 4.62 16.44
CA LEU A 237 5.74 5.98 16.95
C LEU A 237 6.07 6.93 15.80
N HIS A 238 5.16 7.83 15.48
CA HIS A 238 5.43 8.96 14.58
C HIS A 238 6.17 10.06 15.32
N VAL A 239 7.16 10.69 14.70
CA VAL A 239 7.96 11.77 15.27
C VAL A 239 8.17 12.91 14.28
N ASN A 240 8.08 14.14 14.77
CA ASN A 240 8.48 15.33 14.01
C ASN A 240 8.82 16.49 14.94
N PRO A 241 10.10 16.89 15.08
CA PRO A 241 10.49 17.95 16.01
C PRO A 241 10.00 19.34 15.61
N ARG A 242 9.50 19.52 14.37
CA ARG A 242 9.03 20.80 13.85
C ARG A 242 7.55 21.06 14.11
N LEU A 243 6.80 20.05 14.55
CA LEU A 243 5.35 20.16 14.76
C LEU A 243 5.00 20.56 16.19
N LYS A 244 3.75 21.02 16.37
CA LYS A 244 3.15 21.20 17.70
C LYS A 244 2.97 19.84 18.39
N HIS A 245 2.41 18.87 17.66
CA HIS A 245 2.37 17.47 18.08
C HIS A 245 3.64 16.79 17.61
N ARG A 246 4.65 16.75 18.47
CA ARG A 246 6.00 16.28 18.09
C ARG A 246 6.13 14.76 18.03
N ALA A 247 5.18 14.05 18.63
CA ALA A 247 5.14 12.61 18.65
C ALA A 247 3.69 12.12 18.71
N LEU A 248 3.39 11.01 18.05
CA LEU A 248 2.11 10.30 18.14
C LEU A 248 2.38 8.79 18.11
N VAL A 249 1.96 8.08 19.15
CA VAL A 249 2.08 6.62 19.23
C VAL A 249 0.74 5.95 18.91
N MET A 250 0.78 4.94 18.06
CA MET A 250 -0.36 4.03 17.81
C MET A 250 -0.09 2.69 18.46
N ILE A 251 -0.86 2.35 19.50
CA ILE A 251 -0.71 1.11 20.26
C ILE A 251 -1.92 0.20 19.99
N HIS A 252 -1.64 -1.05 19.61
CA HIS A 252 -2.65 -2.06 19.33
C HIS A 252 -2.55 -3.19 20.36
N ASN A 253 -3.69 -3.61 20.92
CA ASN A 253 -3.80 -4.85 21.69
C ASN A 253 -4.46 -5.93 20.81
N PRO A 254 -3.70 -6.94 20.32
CA PRO A 254 -4.28 -8.02 19.52
C PRO A 254 -4.92 -9.14 20.35
N LEU A 255 -4.83 -9.09 21.68
CA LEU A 255 -5.26 -10.15 22.58
C LEU A 255 -6.76 -10.04 22.89
N PRO A 256 -7.44 -11.15 23.20
CA PRO A 256 -8.86 -11.15 23.51
C PRO A 256 -9.17 -10.65 24.94
N TYR A 257 -8.18 -10.07 25.62
CA TYR A 257 -8.27 -9.59 27.00
C TYR A 257 -7.45 -8.31 27.16
N ASP A 258 -7.81 -7.53 28.17
CA ASP A 258 -7.09 -6.30 28.52
C ASP A 258 -5.67 -6.61 28.99
N VAL A 259 -4.74 -5.74 28.64
CA VAL A 259 -3.33 -5.86 28.99
C VAL A 259 -2.80 -4.59 29.60
N GLU A 260 -2.00 -4.74 30.66
CA GLU A 260 -1.25 -3.67 31.28
C GLU A 260 0.24 -3.87 30.99
N ARG A 261 0.90 -2.84 30.45
CA ARG A 261 2.31 -2.87 30.08
C ARG A 261 2.96 -1.52 30.38
N GLY A 262 4.15 -1.56 30.97
CA GLY A 262 5.05 -0.40 30.97
C GLY A 262 5.69 -0.26 29.59
N VAL A 263 5.52 0.90 28.95
CA VAL A 263 6.07 1.18 27.61
C VAL A 263 7.09 2.30 27.69
N MET A 264 8.28 2.06 27.16
CA MET A 264 9.31 3.09 26.99
C MET A 264 9.22 3.62 25.55
N LEU A 265 8.91 4.91 25.40
CA LEU A 265 8.80 5.54 24.09
C LEU A 265 10.14 6.20 23.71
N PRO A 266 10.75 5.85 22.56
CA PRO A 266 12.00 6.46 22.11
C PRO A 266 11.76 7.87 21.56
N LEU A 267 11.67 8.86 22.44
CA LEU A 267 11.32 10.25 22.09
C LEU A 267 12.49 11.11 21.59
N TYR A 268 13.70 10.56 21.48
CA TYR A 268 14.90 11.32 21.08
C TYR A 268 14.68 12.16 19.80
N TYR A 269 14.11 11.55 18.75
CA TYR A 269 13.87 12.24 17.47
C TYR A 269 12.64 13.17 17.47
N SER A 270 11.87 13.21 18.55
CA SER A 270 10.81 14.21 18.71
C SER A 270 11.36 15.60 19.09
N GLY A 271 12.64 15.71 19.47
CA GLY A 271 13.26 16.97 19.89
C GLY A 271 12.74 17.50 21.23
N LEU A 272 12.14 16.63 22.06
CA LEU A 272 11.81 16.91 23.46
C LEU A 272 13.04 16.59 24.35
N SER A 273 13.30 17.40 25.38
CA SER A 273 14.50 17.28 26.24
C SER A 273 14.16 17.04 27.71
N ASP A 274 13.33 17.91 28.32
CA ASP A 274 13.15 17.95 29.78
C ASP A 274 11.88 17.21 30.24
N PHE A 275 10.78 17.45 29.53
CA PHE A 275 9.50 16.82 29.82
C PHE A 275 8.70 16.60 28.53
N ALA A 276 7.86 15.56 28.56
CA ALA A 276 6.81 15.34 27.58
C ALA A 276 5.45 15.56 28.23
N LEU A 277 4.57 16.33 27.57
CA LEU A 277 3.15 16.38 27.91
C LEU A 277 2.43 15.36 27.05
N ILE A 278 2.00 14.27 27.67
CA ILE A 278 1.35 13.15 26.99
C ILE A 278 -0.14 13.20 27.29
N ARG A 279 -0.97 13.12 26.26
CA ARG A 279 -2.39 12.82 26.38
C ARG A 279 -2.70 11.52 25.67
N GLU A 280 -3.56 10.72 26.29
CA GLU A 280 -4.16 9.55 25.67
C GLU A 280 -5.43 10.01 24.95
N GLN A 281 -5.49 9.85 23.63
CA GLN A 281 -6.59 10.37 22.81
C GLN A 281 -6.79 11.88 23.09
N GLU A 282 -8.00 12.30 23.41
CA GLU A 282 -8.35 13.70 23.75
C GLU A 282 -8.52 13.93 25.26
N ARG A 283 -7.93 13.07 26.10
CA ARG A 283 -7.93 13.24 27.57
C ARG A 283 -6.94 14.32 28.02
N ASP A 284 -6.92 14.56 29.33
CA ASP A 284 -6.03 15.53 29.95
C ASP A 284 -4.55 15.21 29.72
N LEU A 285 -3.76 16.27 29.52
CA LEU A 285 -2.32 16.20 29.40
C LEU A 285 -1.69 15.86 30.75
N LYS A 286 -0.76 14.91 30.76
CA LYS A 286 0.04 14.52 31.92
C LYS A 286 1.53 14.75 31.64
N PRO A 287 2.27 15.38 32.56
CA PRO A 287 3.70 15.58 32.41
C PRO A 287 4.49 14.30 32.75
N TYR A 288 5.51 14.03 31.96
CA TYR A 288 6.49 12.96 32.19
C TYR A 288 7.90 13.55 32.04
N ALA A 289 8.79 13.25 32.98
CA ALA A 289 10.22 13.55 32.84
C ALA A 289 10.85 12.60 31.82
N LEU A 290 11.82 13.11 31.05
CA LEU A 290 12.55 12.38 30.01
C LEU A 290 13.93 11.91 30.48
#